data_AF-A0A0R2X838-F1
#
_entry.id   AF-A0A0R2X838-F1
#
_cell.length_a   1.000
_cell.length_b   1.000
_cell.length_c   1.000
_cell.angle_alpha   90.00
_cell.angle_beta   90.00
_cell.angle_gamma   90.00
#
_symmetry.space_group_name_H-M   'P 1'
#
loop_
_entity.id
_entity.type
_entity.pdbx_description
1 polymer ?
#
loop_
_entity_poly.entity_id
_entity_poly.type
_entity_poly.pdbx_seq_one_letter_code
_entity_poly.pdbx_strand_id
1 'polypeptide(L)' 'MIGSRKKVLQVYDELKVQGVRKEQLDRVYAPIGLDIGSDTPAEIAVSVMAEILQVLRKSKGGHLKILS' A
#
# COMPACT_ATOMS: atom_id res chain seq x y z
N MET A 1 -3.61 -0.84 -5.23
CA MET A 1 -4.89 -1.59 -5.45
C MET A 1 -5.67 -1.62 -4.15
N ILE A 2 -6.98 -1.36 -4.16
CA ILE A 2 -7.84 -1.55 -2.98
C ILE A 2 -8.22 -3.03 -2.87
N GLY A 3 -8.09 -3.62 -1.68
CA GLY A 3 -8.50 -5.00 -1.41
C GLY A 3 -7.72 -5.64 -0.26
N SER A 4 -8.17 -6.81 0.20
CA SER A 4 -7.46 -7.56 1.25
C SER A 4 -6.11 -8.08 0.75
N ARG A 5 -5.18 -8.35 1.68
CA ARG A 5 -3.87 -8.96 1.36
C ARG A 5 -4.04 -10.24 0.52
N LYS A 6 -5.02 -11.09 0.86
CA LYS A 6 -5.34 -12.31 0.10
C LYS A 6 -5.72 -12.00 -1.35
N LYS A 7 -6.60 -11.00 -1.58
CA LYS A 7 -7.03 -10.65 -2.93
C LYS A 7 -5.89 -10.06 -3.75
N VAL A 8 -5.02 -9.24 -3.15
CA VAL A 8 -3.83 -8.69 -3.81
C VAL A 8 -2.91 -9.81 -4.29
N LEU A 9 -2.59 -10.79 -3.43
CA LEU A 9 -1.73 -11.91 -3.80
C LEU A 9 -2.30 -12.72 -4.97
N GLN A 10 -3.60 -13.01 -4.94
CA GLN A 10 -4.27 -13.71 -6.04
C GLN A 10 -4.13 -12.95 -7.37
N VAL A 11 -4.39 -11.63 -7.37
CA VAL A 11 -4.26 -10.81 -8.58
C VAL A 11 -2.81 -10.77 -9.06
N TYR A 12 -1.84 -10.71 -8.16
CA TYR A 12 -0.42 -10.72 -8.53
C TYR A 12 -0.02 -12.04 -9.19
N ASP A 13 -0.52 -13.17 -8.69
CA ASP A 13 -0.23 -14.47 -9.28
C ASP A 13 -0.88 -14.61 -10.67
N GLU A 14 -2.10 -14.12 -10.85
CA GLU A 14 -2.76 -14.05 -12.16
C GLU A 14 -1.95 -13.19 -13.16
N LEU A 15 -1.46 -12.02 -12.73
CA LEU A 15 -0.65 -11.14 -13.59
C LEU A 15 0.71 -11.74 -13.95
N LYS A 16 1.36 -12.48 -13.04
CA LYS A 16 2.59 -13.21 -13.33
C LYS A 16 2.36 -14.28 -14.41
N VAL A 17 1.26 -15.03 -14.32
CA VAL A 17 0.89 -16.04 -15.34
C VAL A 17 0.66 -15.38 -16.71
N GLN A 18 0.13 -14.16 -16.73
CA GLN A 18 -0.03 -13.36 -17.95
C GLN A 18 1.27 -12.75 -18.50
N GLY A 19 2.42 -13.02 -17.87
CA GLY A 19 3.72 -12.55 -18.33
C GLY A 19 4.06 -11.11 -17.91
N VAL A 20 3.33 -10.53 -16.94
CA VAL A 20 3.72 -9.23 -16.37
C VAL A 20 5.02 -9.40 -15.62
N ARG A 21 6.00 -8.55 -15.94
CA ARG A 21 7.33 -8.65 -15.35
C ARG A 21 7.31 -8.25 -13.88
N LYS A 22 8.17 -8.90 -13.09
CA LYS A 22 8.30 -8.63 -11.65
C LYS A 22 8.59 -7.16 -11.36
N GLU A 23 9.44 -6.52 -12.16
CA GLU A 23 9.82 -5.11 -11.96
C GLU A 23 8.65 -4.14 -12.17
N GLN A 24 7.62 -4.55 -12.93
CA GLN A 24 6.40 -3.76 -13.08
C GLN A 24 5.50 -3.90 -11.85
N LEU A 25 5.43 -5.11 -11.28
CA LEU A 25 4.65 -5.40 -10.08
C LEU A 25 5.29 -4.75 -8.84
N ASP A 26 6.62 -4.76 -8.72
CA ASP A 26 7.36 -4.18 -7.60
C ASP A 26 7.15 -2.66 -7.44
N ARG A 27 6.67 -1.97 -8.50
CA ARG A 27 6.37 -0.54 -8.48
C ARG A 27 4.98 -0.21 -7.92
N VAL A 28 4.15 -1.22 -7.66
CA VAL A 28 2.74 -1.05 -7.27
C VAL A 28 2.59 -1.21 -5.75
N TYR A 29 2.04 -0.21 -5.08
CA TYR A 29 1.59 -0.33 -3.70
C TYR A 29 0.23 -1.05 -3.64
N ALA A 30 0.22 -2.22 -3.00
CA ALA A 30 -0.98 -3.05 -2.85
C ALA A 30 -0.88 -3.98 -1.62
N PRO A 31 -1.88 -4.02 -0.72
CA PRO A 31 -3.03 -3.10 -0.65
C PRO A 31 -2.59 -1.64 -0.55
N ILE A 32 -3.40 -0.72 -1.08
CA ILE A 32 -3.12 0.72 -1.01
C ILE A 32 -3.40 1.25 0.40
N GLY A 33 -2.58 2.19 0.86
CA GLY A 33 -2.68 2.85 2.15
C GLY A 33 -1.66 2.34 3.17
N LEU A 34 -1.29 3.22 4.11
CA LEU A 34 -0.41 2.86 5.22
C LEU A 34 -1.10 1.90 6.20
N ASP A 35 -0.32 1.03 6.82
CA ASP A 35 -0.81 0.14 7.85
C ASP A 35 -1.08 0.92 9.16
N ILE A 36 -2.30 1.42 9.29
CA ILE A 36 -2.79 2.14 10.47
C ILE A 36 -3.91 1.37 11.20
N GLY A 37 -4.17 0.11 10.82
CA GLY A 37 -5.29 -0.67 11.35
C GLY A 37 -6.67 -0.20 10.90
N SER A 38 -6.80 0.36 9.68
CA SER A 38 -8.07 0.85 9.14
C SER A 38 -9.08 -0.27 8.88
N ASP A 39 -10.32 -0.09 9.34
CA ASP A 39 -11.44 -1.02 9.07
C ASP A 39 -12.61 -0.33 8.35
N THR A 40 -12.85 0.95 8.63
CA THR A 40 -13.95 1.70 8.01
C THR A 40 -13.53 2.41 6.72
N PRO A 41 -14.46 2.73 5.81
CA PRO A 41 -14.13 3.50 4.60
C PRO A 41 -13.42 4.83 4.87
N ALA A 42 -13.78 5.52 5.97
CA ALA A 42 -13.13 6.77 6.36
C ALA A 42 -11.67 6.55 6.80
N GLU A 43 -11.41 5.52 7.62
CA GLU A 43 -10.05 5.15 8.03
C GLU A 43 -9.20 4.68 6.85
N ILE A 44 -9.81 3.96 5.89
CA ILE A 44 -9.15 3.56 4.65
C ILE A 44 -8.79 4.80 3.82
N ALA A 45 -9.69 5.78 3.71
CA ALA A 45 -9.39 7.02 3.00
C ALA A 45 -8.20 7.77 3.64
N VAL A 46 -8.16 7.83 4.98
CA VAL A 46 -7.03 8.44 5.72
C VAL A 46 -5.73 7.68 5.46
N SER A 47 -5.74 6.35 5.49
CA SER A 47 -4.53 5.55 5.25
C SER A 47 -3.98 5.72 3.83
N VAL A 48 -4.86 5.81 2.83
CA VAL A 48 -4.51 6.07 1.43
C VAL A 48 -3.93 7.47 1.28
N MET A 49 -4.57 8.50 1.84
CA MET A 49 -4.06 9.87 1.79
C MET A 49 -2.70 10.00 2.48
N ALA A 50 -2.48 9.28 3.59
CA ALA A 50 -1.20 9.24 4.28
C ALA A 50 -0.10 8.60 3.43
N GLU A 51 -0.39 7.50 2.72
CA GLU A 51 0.57 6.85 1.80
C GLU A 51 0.93 7.78 0.62
N ILE A 52 -0.06 8.48 0.04
CA ILE A 52 0.17 9.47 -1.01
C ILE A 52 1.14 10.56 -0.52
N LEU A 53 0.89 11.13 0.66
CA LEU A 53 1.76 12.16 1.23
C LEU A 53 3.16 11.62 1.55
N GLN A 54 3.27 10.40 2.08
CA GLN A 54 4.54 9.73 2.36
C GLN A 54 5.39 9.63 1.09
N VAL A 55 4.82 9.14 -0.01
CA VAL A 55 5.50 9.00 -1.31
C VAL A 55 5.90 10.37 -1.86
N LEU A 56 4.99 11.34 -1.86
CA LEU A 56 5.26 12.70 -2.36
C LEU A 56 6.39 13.40 -1.59
N ARG A 57 6.46 13.18 -0.28
CA ARG A 57 7.46 13.79 0.59
C ARG A 57 8.74 12.96 0.72
N LYS A 58 8.80 11.78 0.09
CA LYS A 58 9.90 10.81 0.23
C LYS A 58 10.20 10.52 1.71
N SER A 59 9.16 10.47 2.54
CA SER A 59 9.29 10.20 3.97
C SER A 59 9.14 8.70 4.24
N LYS A 60 9.62 8.22 5.38
CA LYS A 60 9.45 6.80 5.76
C LYS A 60 8.05 6.49 6.28
N GLY A 61 7.28 7.50 6.70
CA GLY A 61 6.11 7.28 7.57
C GLY A 61 6.53 6.66 8.91
N GLY A 62 5.73 6.87 9.95
CA GLY A 62 6.03 6.35 11.29
C GLY A 62 5.89 7.42 12.36
N HIS A 63 6.08 6.99 13.60
CA HIS A 63 5.84 7.83 14.76
C HIS A 63 6.92 8.90 14.89
N LEU A 64 6.51 10.17 14.96
CA LEU A 64 7.40 11.28 15.23
C LEU A 64 7.72 11.29 16.74
N LYS A 65 8.90 10.79 17.10
CA LYS A 65 9.47 10.91 18.44
C LYS A 65 10.80 11.64 18.36
N ILE A 66 10.98 12.62 19.23
CA ILE A 66 12.25 13.35 19.38
C ILE A 66 13.22 12.54 20.25
N LEU A 67 12.69 11.79 21.23
CA LEU A 67 13.42 10.93 22.14
C LEU A 67 12.68 9.59 22.25
N SER A 68 13.44 8.50 22.31
CA SER A 68 12.95 7.12 22.41
C SER A 68 12.32 6.82 23.76
#